data_AF-A0A139M633-F1
#
_entry.id   AF-A0A139M633-F1
#
_cell.length_a   1.000
_cell.length_b   1.000
_cell.length_c   1.000
_cell.angle_alpha   90.00
_cell.angle_beta   90.00
_cell.angle_gamma   90.00
#
_symmetry.space_group_name_H-M   'P 1'
#
loop_
_entity.id
_entity.type
_entity.pdbx_description
1 polymer ?
#
loop_
_entity_poly.entity_id
_entity_poly.type
_entity_poly.pdbx_seq_one_letter_code
_entity_poly.pdbx_strand_id
1 'polypeptide(L)' 'MNNLRSFREREGLSQFALAKEIGVARQTINLIENNKYNPSLDLCIKLAKRLNADLNKLFWEENTDEK' A
#
# COMPACT_ATOMS: atom_id res chain seq x y z
N MET A 1 -6.55 9.00 3.98
CA MET A 1 -5.97 8.70 2.65
C MET A 1 -5.20 7.36 2.67
N ASN A 2 -4.81 6.82 1.51
CA ASN A 2 -3.93 5.66 1.40
C ASN A 2 -2.53 6.10 0.94
N ASN A 3 -1.49 5.76 1.70
CA ASN A 3 -0.10 6.17 1.46
C ASN A 3 0.67 5.17 0.59
N LEU A 4 0.03 4.09 0.14
CA LEU A 4 0.68 3.01 -0.61
C LEU A 4 1.48 3.51 -1.82
N ARG A 5 0.96 4.51 -2.54
CA ARG A 5 1.66 5.10 -3.70
C ARG A 5 3.00 5.70 -3.29
N SER A 6 3.01 6.51 -2.22
CA SER A 6 4.20 7.21 -1.75
C SER A 6 5.28 6.23 -1.27
N PHE A 7 4.87 5.18 -0.54
CA PHE A 7 5.79 4.12 -0.11
C PHE A 7 6.35 3.34 -1.31
N ARG A 8 5.50 2.99 -2.28
CA ARG A 8 5.94 2.31 -3.51
C ARG A 8 6.95 3.15 -4.29
N GLU A 9 6.70 4.44 -4.44
CA GLU A 9 7.58 5.36 -5.16
C GLU A 9 8.91 5.58 -4.44
N ARG A 10 8.92 5.61 -3.10
CA ARG A 10 10.16 5.69 -2.30
C ARG A 10 11.06 4.48 -2.51
N GLU A 11 10.47 3.30 -2.70
CA GLU A 11 11.19 2.06 -3.03
C GLU A 11 11.58 1.98 -4.52
N GLY A 12 11.29 3.01 -5.33
CA GLY A 12 11.59 3.03 -6.76
C GLY A 12 10.77 2.04 -7.59
N LEU A 13 9.64 1.55 -7.07
CA LEU A 13 8.86 0.49 -7.70
C LEU A 13 7.76 1.04 -8.60
N SER A 14 7.56 0.41 -9.76
CA SER A 14 6.33 0.58 -10.54
C SER A 14 5.18 -0.22 -9.93
N GLN A 15 3.93 0.12 -10.25
CA GLN A 15 2.75 -0.67 -9.83
C GLN A 15 2.88 -2.14 -10.27
N PHE A 16 3.46 -2.38 -11.45
CA PHE A 16 3.67 -3.73 -11.98
C PHE A 16 4.73 -4.49 -11.19
N ALA A 17 5.84 -3.83 -10.84
CA ALA A 17 6.91 -4.44 -10.05
C ALA A 17 6.39 -4.85 -8.66
N LEU A 18 5.71 -3.96 -7.94
CA LEU A 18 5.12 -4.26 -6.63
C LEU A 18 4.10 -5.40 -6.73
N ALA A 19 3.24 -5.38 -7.76
CA ALA A 19 2.25 -6.42 -7.98
C ALA A 19 2.90 -7.79 -8.20
N LYS A 20 3.97 -7.85 -9.00
CA LYS A 20 4.72 -9.08 -9.28
C LYS A 20 5.35 -9.66 -8.01
N GLU A 21 5.94 -8.82 -7.17
CA GLU A 21 6.58 -9.25 -5.93
C GLU A 21 5.58 -9.77 -4.89
N ILE A 22 4.36 -9.21 -4.87
CA ILE A 22 3.30 -9.60 -3.93
C ILE A 22 2.42 -10.74 -4.47
N GLY A 23 2.51 -11.03 -5.78
CA GLY A 23 1.73 -12.08 -6.43
C GLY A 23 0.29 -11.68 -6.73
N VAL A 24 0.07 -10.42 -7.11
CA VAL A 24 -1.26 -9.89 -7.50
C VAL A 24 -1.21 -9.26 -8.89
N ALA A 25 -2.37 -8.96 -9.47
CA ALA A 25 -2.43 -8.21 -10.72
C ALA A 25 -2.02 -6.75 -10.49
N ARG A 26 -1.39 -6.11 -11.50
CA ARG A 26 -1.10 -4.66 -11.48
C ARG A 26 -2.35 -3.84 -11.16
N GLN A 27 -3.49 -4.25 -11.70
CA GLN A 27 -4.78 -3.60 -11.47
C GLN A 27 -5.17 -3.61 -9.99
N THR A 28 -4.84 -4.65 -9.23
CA THR A 28 -5.08 -4.71 -7.78
C THR A 28 -4.36 -3.57 -7.07
N ILE A 29 -3.06 -3.37 -7.34
CA ILE A 29 -2.29 -2.25 -6.77
C ILE A 29 -2.90 -0.90 -7.17
N ASN A 30 -3.28 -0.75 -8.44
CA ASN A 30 -3.92 0.47 -8.92
C ASN A 30 -5.24 0.78 -8.19
N LEU A 31 -6.10 -0.22 -8.00
CA LEU A 31 -7.37 -0.05 -7.30
C LEU A 31 -7.15 0.30 -5.82
N ILE A 32 -6.17 -0.32 -5.16
CA ILE A 32 -5.81 -0.02 -3.78
C ILE A 32 -5.34 1.44 -3.66
N GLU A 33 -4.39 1.86 -4.49
CA GLU A 33 -3.87 3.24 -4.47
C GLU A 33 -4.94 4.31 -4.74
N ASN A 34 -6.00 3.96 -5.47
CA ASN A 34 -7.11 4.86 -5.75
C ASN A 34 -8.31 4.65 -4.80
N ASN A 35 -8.15 3.87 -3.72
CA ASN A 35 -9.20 3.55 -2.74
C ASN A 35 -10.46 2.91 -3.37
N LYS A 36 -10.31 2.24 -4.51
CA LYS A 36 -11.39 1.56 -5.25
C LYS A 36 -11.51 0.08 -4.88
N TYR A 37 -10.64 -0.42 -4.02
CA TYR A 37 -10.64 -1.80 -3.56
C TYR A 37 -10.17 -1.83 -2.11
N ASN A 38 -10.92 -2.55 -1.26
CA ASN A 38 -10.51 -2.83 0.10
C ASN A 38 -9.71 -4.16 0.12
N PRO A 39 -8.38 -4.12 0.27
CA PRO A 39 -7.55 -5.32 0.30
C PRO A 39 -7.87 -6.22 1.51
N SER A 40 -7.65 -7.53 1.36
CA SER A 40 -7.70 -8.45 2.49
C SER A 40 -6.55 -8.16 3.48
N LEU A 41 -6.72 -8.56 4.74
CA LEU A 41 -5.68 -8.40 5.77
C LEU A 41 -4.35 -9.05 5.35
N ASP A 42 -4.40 -10.22 4.70
CA ASP A 42 -3.21 -10.89 4.16
C ASP A 42 -2.48 -10.01 3.12
N LEU A 43 -3.22 -9.39 2.21
CA LEU A 43 -2.65 -8.49 1.21
C LEU A 43 -2.06 -7.23 1.86
N CYS A 44 -2.75 -6.66 2.86
CA CYS A 44 -2.23 -5.54 3.65
C CYS A 44 -0.90 -5.90 4.31
N ILE A 45 -0.81 -7.07 4.95
CA ILE A 45 0.41 -7.55 5.62
C ILE A 45 1.55 -7.74 4.60
N LYS A 46 1.26 -8.31 3.42
CA LYS A 46 2.25 -8.47 2.35
C LYS A 46 2.77 -7.12 1.85
N LEU A 47 1.89 -6.15 1.63
CA LEU A 47 2.25 -4.80 1.22
C LEU A 47 3.13 -4.10 2.27
N ALA A 48 2.72 -4.15 3.54
CA ALA A 48 3.47 -3.60 4.67
C ALA A 48 4.88 -4.19 4.78
N LYS A 49 4.99 -5.52 4.73
CA LYS A 49 6.29 -6.23 4.74
C LYS A 49 7.16 -5.86 3.54
N ARG A 50 6.59 -5.81 2.33
CA ARG A 50 7.37 -5.53 1.14
C ARG A 50 7.88 -4.08 1.09
N LEU A 51 7.07 -3.14 1.56
CA LEU A 51 7.39 -1.71 1.54
C LEU A 51 8.07 -1.22 2.83
N ASN A 52 8.47 -2.16 3.69
CA ASN A 52 9.12 -1.90 4.98
C ASN A 52 8.40 -0.82 5.80
N ALA A 53 7.10 -1.00 5.97
CA ALA A 53 6.19 0.00 6.53
C ALA A 53 5.19 -0.64 7.48
N ASP A 54 4.73 0.15 8.46
CA ASP A 54 3.63 -0.26 9.33
C ASP A 54 2.29 -0.20 8.56
N LEU A 55 1.36 -1.11 8.87
CA LEU A 55 0.01 -1.11 8.34
C LEU A 55 -0.71 0.22 8.58
N ASN A 56 -0.57 0.79 9.78
CA ASN A 56 -1.11 2.10 10.14
C ASN A 56 -0.58 3.16 9.19
N LYS A 57 0.73 3.23 8.98
CA LYS A 57 1.34 4.22 8.08
C LYS A 57 0.95 4.02 6.62
N LEU A 58 0.67 2.80 6.20
CA LEU A 58 0.32 2.48 4.82
C LEU A 58 -1.14 2.86 4.50
N PHE A 59 -2.07 2.57 5.40
CA PHE A 59 -3.51 2.62 5.13
C PHE A 59 -4.31 3.62 5.97
N TRP A 60 -3.75 4.10 7.08
CA TRP A 60 -4.37 5.08 7.97
C TRP A 60 -3.53 6.36 7.98
N GLU A 61 -4.20 7.50 8.10
CA GLU A 61 -3.51 8.72 8.49
C GLU A 61 -3.39 8.70 10.01
N GLU A 62 -2.19 8.95 10.53
CA GLU A 62 -2.08 9.41 11.91
C GLU A 62 -2.85 10.73 11.96
N ASN A 63 -4.10 10.71 12.42
CA ASN A 63 -4.72 11.92 12.94
C ASN A 63 -3.91 12.29 14.18
N THR A 64 -2.83 13.04 13.98
CA THR A 64 -2.27 13.87 15.04
C THR A 64 -3.23 15.02 15.28
N ASP A 65 -4.45 14.70 15.73
CA ASP A 65 -5.31 15.63 16.44
C ASP A 65 -4.80 15.65 17.89
N GLU A 66 -3.61 16.21 18.08
CA GLU A 66 -3.25 16.81 19.36
C GLU A 66 -3.69 18.27 19.32
N LYS A 67 -4.85 18.54 19.92
CA LYS A 67 -5.10 19.75 20.71
C LYS A 67 -5.95 19.42 21.92
#